data_AF-T1BYS8-F1
#
_entry.id   AF-T1BYS8-F1
#
_cell.length_a   1.000
_cell.length_b   1.000
_cell.length_c   1.000
_cell.angle_alpha   90.00
_cell.angle_beta   90.00
_cell.angle_gamma   90.00
#
_symmetry.space_group_name_H-M   'P 1'
#
loop_
_entity.id
_entity.type
_entity.pdbx_description
1 polymer ?
#
loop_
_entity_poly.entity_id
_entity_poly.type
_entity_poly.pdbx_seq_one_letter_code
_entity_poly.pdbx_strand_id
1 'polypeptide(L)'
;KMLKWILVTAFGYQGYRNARFGRIEIHEAINAFARKLLADVARAAERSGYRVLHGIVDSLWLSANPARPPPDPERWASEVGAAVDLPLGYEGRYRWIAFLPSVRTGLGVPHRFYGRYDSGEYKIRGIGSRRHDTPDYL
;
A
#
# COMPACT_ATOMS: atom_id res chain seq x y z
N LYS A 1 -14.23 11.33 -6.39
CA LYS A 1 -13.46 11.78 -5.20
C LYS A 1 -14.32 11.86 -3.93
N MET A 2 -15.51 12.49 -3.96
CA MET A 2 -16.41 12.61 -2.80
C MET A 2 -16.86 11.27 -2.19
N LEU A 3 -17.30 10.32 -3.01
CA LEU A 3 -17.75 8.99 -2.54
C LEU A 3 -16.67 8.24 -1.74
N LYS A 4 -15.40 8.31 -2.20
CA LYS A 4 -14.26 7.73 -1.48
C LYS A 4 -14.15 8.30 -0.06
N TRP A 5 -14.33 9.61 0.10
CA TRP A 5 -14.25 10.25 1.41
C TRP A 5 -15.40 9.87 2.33
N ILE A 6 -16.62 9.74 1.80
CA ILE A 6 -17.75 9.26 2.59
C ILE A 6 -17.47 7.85 3.14
N LEU A 7 -16.95 6.94 2.31
CA LEU A 7 -16.63 5.58 2.72
C LEU A 7 -15.48 5.52 3.74
N VAL A 8 -14.39 6.27 3.52
CA VAL A 8 -13.25 6.32 4.46
C VAL A 8 -13.67 6.93 5.81
N THR A 9 -14.52 7.96 5.79
CA THR A 9 -15.05 8.56 7.01
C THR A 9 -16.02 7.62 7.73
N ALA A 10 -16.88 6.89 7.01
CA ALA A 10 -17.76 5.90 7.60
C ALA A 10 -16.98 4.77 8.30
N PHE A 11 -15.86 4.34 7.74
CA PHE A 11 -14.92 3.43 8.40
C PHE A 11 -14.30 4.04 9.67
N GLY A 12 -13.80 5.28 9.59
CA GLY A 12 -13.23 5.98 10.74
C GLY A 12 -14.24 6.23 11.86
N TYR A 13 -15.50 6.47 11.51
CA TYR A 13 -16.62 6.66 12.44
C TYR A 13 -16.81 5.45 13.36
N GLN A 14 -16.55 4.23 12.88
CA GLN A 14 -16.68 3.01 13.71
C GLN A 14 -15.70 2.98 14.89
N GLY A 15 -14.51 3.56 14.74
CA GLY A 15 -13.47 3.61 15.78
C GLY A 15 -13.47 4.91 16.60
N TYR A 16 -14.35 5.87 16.30
CA TYR A 16 -14.35 7.17 16.99
C TYR A 16 -15.08 7.09 18.32
N ARG A 17 -14.41 7.51 19.40
CA ARG A 17 -14.92 7.39 20.78
C ARG A 17 -16.30 8.03 21.01
N ASN A 18 -16.63 9.11 20.31
CA ASN A 18 -17.90 9.82 20.49
C ASN A 18 -18.91 9.53 19.35
N ALA A 19 -18.67 8.51 18.53
CA ALA A 19 -19.59 8.11 17.48
C ALA A 19 -20.83 7.43 18.08
N ARG A 20 -21.99 8.07 17.95
CA ARG A 20 -23.28 7.57 18.45
C ARG A 20 -23.61 6.15 17.97
N PHE A 21 -23.23 5.81 16.73
CA PHE A 21 -23.45 4.49 16.15
C PHE A 21 -22.14 3.74 15.85
N GLY A 22 -21.00 4.18 16.41
CA GLY A 22 -19.72 3.52 16.22
C GLY A 22 -19.62 2.22 17.04
N ARG A 23 -19.01 1.20 16.44
CA ARG A 23 -18.66 -0.06 17.11
C ARG A 23 -17.18 -0.35 16.89
N ILE A 24 -16.40 -0.34 17.97
CA ILE A 24 -14.96 -0.58 17.89
C ILE A 24 -14.66 -1.97 17.34
N GLU A 25 -15.51 -2.95 17.63
CA GLU A 25 -15.41 -4.33 17.17
C GLU A 25 -15.53 -4.41 15.64
N ILE A 26 -16.37 -3.57 15.02
CA ILE A 26 -16.48 -3.47 13.56
C ILE A 26 -15.20 -2.87 12.98
N HIS A 27 -14.66 -1.81 13.59
CA HIS A 27 -13.41 -1.19 13.15
C HIS A 27 -12.24 -2.19 13.23
N GLU A 28 -12.16 -2.97 14.30
CA GLU A 28 -11.16 -4.02 14.48
C GLU A 28 -11.33 -5.17 13.49
N ALA A 29 -12.56 -5.63 13.25
CA ALA A 29 -12.86 -6.68 12.29
C ALA A 29 -12.46 -6.29 10.87
N ILE A 30 -12.78 -5.07 10.43
CA ILE A 30 -12.38 -4.55 9.11
C ILE A 30 -10.84 -4.55 8.98
N ASN A 31 -10.13 -4.03 9.99
CA ASN A 31 -8.67 -4.00 9.97
C ASN A 31 -8.05 -5.40 10.03
N ALA A 32 -8.62 -6.32 10.79
CA ALA A 32 -8.17 -7.71 10.86
C ALA A 32 -8.31 -8.41 9.51
N PHE A 33 -9.47 -8.24 8.85
CA PHE A 33 -9.70 -8.76 7.51
C PHE A 33 -8.73 -8.16 6.49
N ALA A 34 -8.55 -6.84 6.50
CA ALA A 34 -7.62 -6.15 5.60
C ALA A 34 -6.17 -6.67 5.76
N ARG A 35 -5.70 -6.82 7.01
CA ARG A 35 -4.36 -7.37 7.28
C ARG A 35 -4.21 -8.81 6.82
N LYS A 36 -5.21 -9.65 7.07
CA LYS A 36 -5.22 -11.05 6.61
C LYS A 36 -5.16 -11.10 5.08
N LEU A 37 -6.01 -10.33 4.41
CA LEU A 37 -6.06 -10.28 2.95
C LEU A 37 -4.73 -9.81 2.36
N LEU A 38 -4.15 -8.73 2.88
CA LEU A 38 -2.84 -8.24 2.42
C LEU A 38 -1.76 -9.31 2.56
N ALA A 39 -1.75 -10.04 3.68
CA ALA A 39 -0.81 -11.15 3.89
C ALA A 39 -1.04 -12.31 2.92
N ASP A 40 -2.30 -12.65 2.62
CA ASP A 40 -2.64 -13.71 1.68
C ASP A 40 -2.24 -13.35 0.25
N VAL A 41 -2.47 -12.09 -0.17
CA VAL A 41 -2.04 -11.55 -1.46
C VAL A 41 -0.50 -11.50 -1.56
N ALA A 42 0.19 -11.09 -0.50
CA ALA A 42 1.65 -11.08 -0.46
C ALA A 42 2.23 -12.50 -0.67
N ARG A 43 1.70 -13.51 0.02
CA ARG A 43 2.11 -14.91 -0.19
C ARG A 43 1.76 -15.41 -1.60
N ALA A 44 0.63 -14.99 -2.16
CA ALA A 44 0.26 -15.33 -3.54
C ALA A 44 1.26 -14.74 -4.54
N ALA A 45 1.75 -13.52 -4.30
CA ALA A 45 2.76 -12.88 -5.13
C ALA A 45 4.07 -13.68 -5.10
N GLU A 46 4.53 -14.06 -3.90
CA GLU A 46 5.74 -14.88 -3.73
C GLU A 46 5.63 -16.24 -4.43
N ARG A 47 4.50 -16.92 -4.25
CA ARG A 47 4.22 -18.19 -4.95
C ARG A 47 4.14 -18.04 -6.47
N SER A 48 3.93 -16.84 -6.99
CA SER A 48 3.83 -16.56 -8.42
C SER A 48 5.17 -16.11 -9.03
N GLY A 49 6.24 -16.03 -8.24
CA GLY A 49 7.57 -15.60 -8.72
C GLY A 49 7.85 -14.11 -8.50
N TYR A 50 7.03 -13.39 -7.75
CA TYR A 50 7.39 -12.07 -7.25
C TYR A 50 8.20 -12.16 -5.95
N ARG A 51 8.89 -11.08 -5.61
CA ARG A 51 9.44 -10.80 -4.29
C ARG A 51 8.69 -9.61 -3.72
N VAL A 52 8.16 -9.72 -2.51
CA VAL A 52 7.49 -8.62 -1.82
C VAL A 52 8.57 -7.72 -1.19
N LEU A 53 8.70 -6.50 -1.70
CA LEU A 53 9.68 -5.53 -1.19
C LEU A 53 9.12 -4.68 -0.06
N HIS A 54 7.84 -4.32 -0.15
CA HIS A 54 7.20 -3.42 0.79
C HIS A 54 5.68 -3.59 0.78
N GLY A 55 5.03 -3.22 1.88
CA GLY A 55 3.57 -3.19 1.99
C GLY A 55 3.11 -2.08 2.93
N ILE A 56 2.06 -1.36 2.54
CA ILE A 56 1.41 -0.35 3.40
C ILE A 56 -0.09 -0.31 3.12
N VAL A 57 -0.89 -0.51 4.18
CA VAL A 57 -2.36 -0.49 4.18
C VAL A 57 -2.95 -1.48 3.16
N ASP A 58 -3.18 -1.04 1.93
CA ASP A 58 -3.84 -1.76 0.84
C ASP A 58 -2.92 -2.02 -0.36
N SER A 59 -1.65 -1.65 -0.25
CA SER A 59 -0.71 -1.62 -1.37
C SER A 59 0.52 -2.50 -1.12
N LEU A 60 0.98 -3.19 -2.17
CA LEU A 60 2.22 -3.98 -2.18
C LEU A 60 3.16 -3.49 -3.29
N TRP A 61 4.46 -3.49 -2.99
CA TRP A 61 5.52 -3.25 -3.97
C TRP A 61 6.22 -4.57 -4.24
N LEU A 62 6.18 -4.99 -5.50
CA LEU A 62 6.68 -6.27 -5.95
C LEU A 62 7.87 -6.07 -6.87
N SER A 63 8.82 -7.00 -6.80
CA SER A 63 9.91 -7.13 -7.76
C SER A 63 9.89 -8.52 -8.39
N ALA A 64 10.23 -8.62 -9.67
CA ALA A 64 10.33 -9.91 -10.32
C ALA A 64 11.48 -10.73 -9.73
N ASN A 65 11.24 -12.00 -9.39
CA ASN A 65 12.31 -12.90 -8.98
C ASN A 65 13.07 -13.37 -10.24
N PRO A 66 14.38 -13.07 -10.38
CA PRO A 66 15.14 -13.48 -11.56
C PRO A 66 15.18 -15.00 -11.77
N ALA A 67 15.13 -15.79 -10.68
CA ALA A 67 15.14 -17.25 -10.75
C ALA A 67 13.80 -17.87 -11.17
N ARG A 68 12.70 -17.11 -11.04
CA ARG A 68 11.36 -17.54 -11.40
C ARG A 68 10.58 -16.33 -11.88
N PRO A 69 10.69 -15.98 -13.18
CA PRO A 69 10.00 -14.84 -13.73
C PRO A 69 8.49 -14.94 -13.47
N PRO A 70 7.88 -13.90 -12.87
CA PRO A 70 6.45 -13.91 -12.61
C PRO A 70 5.63 -13.66 -13.89
N PRO A 71 4.30 -13.91 -13.86
CA PRO A 71 3.38 -13.46 -14.90
C PRO A 71 3.35 -11.93 -15.02
N ASP A 72 2.73 -11.41 -16.07
CA ASP A 72 2.43 -9.97 -16.19
C ASP A 72 1.69 -9.44 -14.93
N PRO A 73 2.11 -8.30 -14.35
CA PRO A 73 1.56 -7.82 -13.09
C PRO A 73 0.10 -7.36 -13.16
N GLU A 74 -0.34 -6.80 -14.29
CA GLU A 74 -1.72 -6.36 -14.45
C GLU A 74 -2.66 -7.56 -14.55
N ARG A 75 -2.28 -8.54 -15.37
CA ARG A 75 -3.01 -9.81 -15.45
C ARG A 75 -3.05 -10.52 -14.10
N TRP A 76 -1.91 -10.61 -13.41
CA TRP A 76 -1.83 -11.25 -12.10
C TRP A 76 -2.71 -10.55 -11.05
N ALA A 77 -2.70 -9.21 -11.01
CA ALA A 77 -3.56 -8.45 -10.11
C ALA A 77 -5.05 -8.70 -10.39
N SER A 78 -5.44 -8.80 -11.66
CA SER A 78 -6.82 -9.13 -12.04
C SER A 78 -7.22 -10.54 -11.59
N GLU A 79 -6.38 -11.55 -11.83
CA GLU A 79 -6.64 -12.94 -11.44
C GLU A 79 -6.74 -13.10 -9.92
N VAL A 80 -5.80 -12.52 -9.17
CA VAL A 80 -5.82 -12.56 -7.70
C VAL A 80 -6.99 -11.77 -7.15
N GLY A 81 -7.30 -10.60 -7.73
CA GLY A 81 -8.44 -9.78 -7.31
C GLY A 81 -9.77 -10.51 -7.48
N ALA A 82 -9.96 -11.24 -8.57
CA ALA A 82 -11.13 -12.10 -8.76
C ALA A 82 -11.18 -13.24 -7.74
N ALA A 83 -10.04 -13.87 -7.43
CA ALA A 83 -9.97 -14.98 -6.48
C ALA A 83 -10.29 -14.57 -5.02
N VAL A 84 -10.03 -13.31 -4.65
CA VAL A 84 -10.30 -12.77 -3.31
C VAL A 84 -11.55 -11.89 -3.24
N ASP A 85 -12.31 -11.80 -4.33
CA ASP A 85 -13.50 -10.94 -4.48
C ASP A 85 -13.23 -9.47 -4.09
N LEU A 86 -12.05 -8.96 -4.46
CA LEU A 86 -11.66 -7.58 -4.25
C LEU A 86 -10.84 -7.06 -5.43
N PRO A 87 -11.26 -5.99 -6.12
CA PRO A 87 -10.48 -5.43 -7.22
C PRO A 87 -9.09 -5.00 -6.76
N LEU A 88 -8.06 -5.62 -7.33
CA LEU A 88 -6.67 -5.18 -7.17
C LEU A 88 -6.25 -4.39 -8.42
N GLY A 89 -5.70 -3.20 -8.20
CA GLY A 89 -5.23 -2.34 -9.27
C GLY A 89 -3.73 -2.43 -9.48
N TYR A 90 -3.29 -2.53 -10.73
CA TYR A 90 -1.89 -2.29 -11.09
C TYR A 90 -1.64 -0.79 -11.24
N GLU A 91 -0.79 -0.21 -10.39
CA GLU A 91 -0.53 1.24 -10.42
C GLU A 91 0.56 1.63 -11.44
N GLY A 92 1.54 0.76 -11.68
CA GLY A 92 2.62 1.03 -12.62
C GLY A 92 3.96 0.41 -12.24
N ARG A 93 4.93 0.53 -13.16
CA ARG A 93 6.28 -0.01 -12.99
C ARG A 93 7.26 1.08 -12.59
N TYR A 94 7.98 0.85 -11.50
CA TYR A 94 9.10 1.70 -11.09
C TYR A 94 10.34 1.33 -11.89
N ARG A 95 11.00 2.34 -12.44
CA ARG A 95 12.39 2.22 -12.92
C ARG A 95 13.33 1.97 -11.74
N TRP A 96 13.07 2.65 -10.63
CA TRP A 96 13.71 2.44 -9.34
C TRP A 96 12.84 3.00 -8.21
N ILE A 97 13.03 2.46 -7.00
CA ILE A 97 12.38 2.94 -5.77
C ILE A 97 13.33 2.73 -4.58
N ALA A 98 13.30 3.67 -3.62
CA ALA A 98 14.05 3.60 -2.38
C ALA A 98 13.08 3.74 -1.19
N PHE A 99 13.10 2.73 -0.31
CA PHE A 99 12.38 2.76 0.97
C PHE A 99 13.32 3.25 2.05
N LEU A 100 12.91 4.28 2.79
CA LEU A 100 13.78 4.97 3.73
C LEU A 100 13.53 4.51 5.17
N PRO A 101 14.59 4.28 5.96
CA PRO A 101 14.44 3.99 7.38
C PRO A 101 14.08 5.25 8.17
N SER A 102 13.66 5.01 9.41
CA SER A 102 13.54 6.02 10.45
C SER A 102 14.93 6.54 10.81
N VAL A 103 15.10 7.85 10.80
CA VAL A 103 16.36 8.49 11.21
C VAL A 103 16.68 8.23 12.69
N ARG A 104 15.65 8.04 13.54
CA ARG A 104 15.83 7.85 14.98
C ARG A 104 16.11 6.41 15.37
N THR A 105 15.54 5.44 14.66
CA THR A 105 15.53 4.03 15.08
C THR A 105 16.15 3.09 14.06
N GLY A 106 16.43 3.55 12.83
CA GLY A 106 16.92 2.71 11.73
C GLY A 106 15.87 1.75 11.15
N LEU A 107 14.71 1.59 11.80
CA LEU A 107 13.63 0.71 11.35
C LEU A 107 12.91 1.28 10.13
N GLY A 108 12.42 0.41 9.25
CA GLY A 108 11.66 0.81 8.06
C GLY A 108 10.42 1.63 8.41
N VAL A 109 10.21 2.75 7.71
CA VAL A 109 9.02 3.60 7.87
C VAL A 109 8.09 3.38 6.68
N PRO A 110 6.88 2.81 6.87
CA PRO A 110 6.04 2.40 5.75
C PRO A 110 5.70 3.52 4.75
N HIS A 111 5.54 4.75 5.24
CA HIS A 111 5.10 5.89 4.44
C HIS A 111 6.26 6.79 3.95
N ARG A 112 7.51 6.35 4.08
CA ARG A 112 8.69 7.14 3.69
C ARG A 112 9.46 6.46 2.57
N PHE A 113 9.19 6.89 1.34
CA PHE A 113 9.85 6.36 0.15
C PHE A 113 9.76 7.35 -1.01
N TYR A 114 10.66 7.15 -1.97
CA TYR A 114 10.62 7.86 -3.24
C TYR A 114 11.08 6.95 -4.36
N GLY A 115 10.52 7.17 -5.55
CA GLY A 115 10.85 6.39 -6.73
C GLY A 115 10.45 7.12 -7.99
N ARG A 116 10.96 6.62 -9.12
CA ARG A 116 10.61 7.11 -10.45
C ARG A 116 9.96 5.98 -11.24
N TYR A 117 8.79 6.24 -11.80
CA TYR A 117 8.13 5.34 -12.73
C TYR A 117 8.86 5.28 -14.07
N ASP A 118 8.63 4.22 -14.85
CA ASP A 118 9.14 4.13 -16.22
C ASP A 118 8.61 5.26 -17.12
N SER A 119 7.43 5.79 -16.83
CA SER A 119 6.86 7.00 -17.46
C SER A 119 7.69 8.26 -17.21
N GLY A 120 8.59 8.24 -16.22
CA GLY A 120 9.40 9.38 -15.82
C GLY A 120 8.85 10.17 -14.63
N GLU A 121 7.59 9.94 -14.22
CA GLU A 121 6.95 10.59 -13.07
C GLU A 121 7.59 10.15 -11.75
N TYR A 122 7.73 11.08 -10.80
CA TYR A 122 8.22 10.79 -9.45
C TYR A 122 7.06 10.53 -8.48
N LYS A 123 7.17 9.44 -7.72
CA LYS A 123 6.29 9.20 -6.57
C LYS A 123 7.07 9.39 -5.28
N ILE A 124 6.74 10.46 -4.57
CA ILE A 124 7.37 10.86 -3.30
C ILE A 124 6.32 10.79 -2.18
N ARG A 125 6.67 10.14 -1.07
CA ARG A 125 5.82 9.97 0.12
C ARG A 125 6.63 10.16 1.41
N GLY A 126 6.12 10.99 2.33
CA GLY A 126 6.66 11.14 3.69
C GLY A 126 8.04 11.83 3.79
N ILE A 127 8.47 12.53 2.74
CA ILE A 127 9.77 13.24 2.66
C ILE A 127 9.53 14.75 2.73
N GLY A 128 10.54 15.48 3.24
CA GLY A 128 10.52 16.94 3.46
C GLY A 128 9.99 17.75 2.27
N SER A 129 10.33 17.37 1.04
CA SER A 129 9.85 18.04 -0.19
C SER A 129 8.33 18.03 -0.39
N ARG A 130 7.57 17.25 0.40
CA ARG A 130 6.09 17.27 0.40
C ARG A 130 5.49 17.59 1.77
N ARG A 131 6.30 18.05 2.70
CA ARG A 131 5.89 18.41 4.06
C ARG A 131 5.79 19.93 4.16
N HIS A 132 4.62 20.40 4.59
CA HIS A 132 4.38 21.84 4.79
C HIS A 132 5.28 22.44 5.89
N ASP A 133 5.78 21.61 6.81
CA ASP A 133 6.64 22.02 7.92
C ASP A 133 8.14 21.95 7.58
N THR A 134 8.50 22.05 6.30
CA THR A 134 9.89 21.97 5.80
C THR A 134 10.21 23.21 4.97
N PRO A 135 11.40 23.82 5.11
CA PRO A 135 11.74 25.03 4.37
C PRO A 135 11.94 24.77 2.87
N ASP A 136 11.69 25.81 2.05
CA ASP A 136 11.65 25.73 0.59
C ASP A 136 13.00 25.45 -0.10
N TYR A 137 14.13 25.54 0.63
CA TYR A 137 15.48 25.37 0.07
C TYR A 137 16.00 23.91 0.10
N LEU A 138 15.14 22.95 0.44
CA LEU A 138 15.40 21.50 0.38
C LEU A 138 14.93 20.91 -0.95
#